data_AF-A0A4Q2KC69-F1
#
_entry.id   AF-A0A4Q2KC69-F1
#
_cell.length_a   1.000
_cell.length_b   1.000
_cell.length_c   1.000
_cell.angle_alpha   90.00
_cell.angle_beta   90.00
_cell.angle_gamma   90.00
#
_symmetry.space_group_name_H-M   'P 1'
#
loop_
_entity.id
_entity.type
_entity.pdbx_description
1 polymer ?
#
loop_
_entity_poly.entity_id
_entity_poly.type
_entity_poly.pdbx_seq_one_letter_code
_entity_poly.pdbx_strand_id
1 'polypeptide(L)'
;MKTFSIPFYKDMEFAFTTDTYAINGNTCIGIWCKEGDYIEPFANLTVNLDLPLIKNTAFIDVNNLDKRLISYLEKNGFIKCLKVTRRSGYVTYPLYRLELNKIKEYKF
;
A
#
# COMPACT_ATOMS: atom_id res chain seq x y z
N MET A 1 -13.32 8.91 11.96
CA MET A 1 -11.94 8.66 11.48
C MET A 1 -11.60 7.23 11.85
N LYS A 2 -11.05 6.43 10.94
CA LYS A 2 -10.69 5.04 11.24
C LYS A 2 -9.20 4.88 10.94
N THR A 3 -8.47 4.40 11.93
CA THR A 3 -7.03 4.10 11.84
C THR A 3 -6.84 2.62 12.13
N PHE A 4 -5.63 2.12 11.93
CA PHE A 4 -5.26 0.77 12.35
C PHE A 4 -3.87 0.79 12.97
N SER A 5 -3.64 -0.10 13.94
CA SER A 5 -2.32 -0.30 14.54
C SER A 5 -1.65 -1.52 13.95
N ILE A 6 -0.32 -1.44 13.78
CA ILE A 6 0.49 -2.55 13.31
C ILE A 6 1.32 -3.04 14.51
N PRO A 7 1.20 -4.31 14.96
CA PRO A 7 1.75 -4.76 16.25
C PRO A 7 3.26 -4.54 16.47
N PHE A 8 4.03 -4.41 15.39
CA PHE A 8 5.48 -4.21 15.44
C PHE A 8 5.93 -2.76 15.20
N TYR A 9 4.99 -1.82 15.03
CA TYR A 9 5.22 -0.38 15.11
C TYR A 9 4.48 0.12 16.35
N LYS A 10 5.21 0.26 17.46
CA LYS A 10 4.64 0.68 18.75
C LYS A 10 4.28 2.16 18.69
N ASP A 11 3.22 2.53 19.41
CA ASP A 11 2.79 3.92 19.61
C ASP A 11 2.45 4.68 18.31
N MET A 12 2.24 3.94 17.22
CA MET A 12 1.88 4.46 15.91
C MET A 12 0.49 3.98 15.47
N GLU A 13 -0.30 4.91 14.94
CA GLU A 13 -1.51 4.63 14.19
C GLU A 13 -1.26 4.82 12.70
N PHE A 14 -1.95 4.05 11.86
CA PHE A 14 -1.79 4.10 10.41
C PHE A 14 -3.11 4.37 9.71
N ALA A 15 -3.01 5.01 8.56
CA ALA A 15 -4.09 5.30 7.66
C ALA A 15 -3.62 5.28 6.20
N PHE A 16 -4.56 5.25 5.26
CA PHE A 16 -4.26 5.26 3.84
C PHE A 16 -4.67 6.58 3.18
N THR A 17 -4.02 6.88 2.06
CA THR A 17 -4.52 7.80 1.04
C THR A 17 -4.70 7.04 -0.26
N THR A 18 -5.70 7.42 -1.05
CA THR A 18 -5.98 6.83 -2.36
C THR A 18 -5.95 7.91 -3.41
N ASP A 19 -5.11 7.74 -4.42
CA ASP A 19 -4.97 8.64 -5.57
C ASP A 19 -4.70 7.81 -6.83
N THR A 20 -4.25 8.46 -7.89
CA THR A 20 -3.85 7.85 -9.16
C THR A 20 -2.50 8.38 -9.62
N TYR A 21 -1.69 7.52 -10.22
CA TYR A 21 -0.46 7.93 -10.87
C TYR A 21 -0.78 8.75 -12.13
N ALA A 22 -0.22 9.95 -12.23
CA ALA A 22 -0.51 10.90 -13.31
C ALA A 22 -0.25 10.34 -14.73
N ILE A 23 0.72 9.43 -14.88
CA ILE A 23 1.16 8.92 -16.18
C ILE A 23 0.12 8.00 -16.83
N ASN A 24 -0.57 7.18 -16.05
CA ASN A 24 -1.44 6.11 -16.59
C ASN A 24 -2.74 5.88 -15.82
N GLY A 25 -3.01 6.67 -14.77
CA GLY A 25 -4.22 6.55 -13.96
C GLY A 25 -4.26 5.30 -13.07
N ASN A 26 -3.17 4.53 -12.96
CA ASN A 26 -3.12 3.39 -12.05
C ASN A 26 -3.31 3.86 -10.61
N THR A 27 -3.91 3.01 -9.78
CA THR A 27 -4.15 3.36 -8.37
C THR A 27 -2.84 3.56 -7.59
N CYS A 28 -2.73 4.71 -6.95
CA CYS A 28 -1.71 5.04 -5.98
C CYS A 28 -2.28 4.92 -4.57
N ILE A 29 -1.65 4.12 -3.71
CA ILE A 29 -2.02 4.05 -2.29
C ILE A 29 -0.82 4.52 -1.47
N GLY A 30 -1.00 5.61 -0.73
CA GLY A 30 -0.04 6.06 0.29
C GLY A 30 -0.41 5.51 1.67
N ILE A 31 0.59 5.29 2.51
CA ILE A 31 0.47 4.96 3.93
C ILE A 31 0.96 6.18 4.71
N TRP A 32 0.16 6.60 5.68
CA TRP A 32 0.49 7.65 6.62
C TRP A 32 0.54 7.05 8.03
N CYS A 33 1.38 7.61 8.88
CA CYS A 33 1.44 7.26 10.29
C CYS A 33 1.15 8.48 11.17
N LYS A 34 0.66 8.22 12.38
CA LYS A 34 0.51 9.20 13.45
C LYS A 34 1.21 8.68 14.70
N GLU A 35 2.11 9.49 15.25
CA GLU A 35 2.80 9.25 16.52
C GLU A 35 2.57 10.47 17.43
N GLY A 36 1.89 10.26 18.56
CA GLY A 36 1.40 11.38 19.38
C GLY A 36 0.43 12.27 18.59
N ASP A 37 0.78 13.54 18.42
CA ASP A 37 -0.02 14.54 17.69
C ASP A 37 0.47 14.80 16.26
N TYR A 38 1.51 14.11 15.81
CA TYR A 38 2.15 14.34 14.50
C TYR A 38 1.69 13.31 13.49
N ILE A 39 1.20 13.78 12.33
CA ILE A 39 0.84 12.95 11.18
C ILE A 39 1.89 13.13 10.09
N GLU A 40 2.50 12.04 9.64
CA GLU A 40 3.57 12.07 8.65
C GLU A 40 3.37 11.00 7.55
N PRO A 41 3.86 11.25 6.32
CA PRO A 41 3.92 10.22 5.30
C PRO A 41 4.83 9.08 5.77
N PHE A 42 4.34 7.85 5.70
CA PHE A 42 5.12 6.67 6.06
C PHE A 42 5.81 6.06 4.83
N ALA A 43 5.03 5.72 3.81
CA ALA A 43 5.53 5.16 2.55
C ALA A 43 4.43 5.13 1.48
N ASN A 44 4.79 4.91 0.21
CA ASN A 44 3.83 4.48 -0.80
C ASN A 44 3.70 2.95 -0.74
N LEU A 45 2.46 2.44 -0.67
CA LEU A 45 2.18 1.01 -0.72
C LEU A 45 2.38 0.46 -2.13
N THR A 46 1.94 1.21 -3.14
CA THR A 46 2.01 0.80 -4.54
C THR A 46 3.19 1.46 -5.22
N VAL A 47 3.69 0.82 -6.29
CA VAL A 47 4.69 1.39 -7.20
C VAL A 47 4.12 1.39 -8.62
N ASN A 48 4.36 2.47 -9.36
CA ASN A 48 4.02 2.54 -10.77
C ASN A 48 5.17 2.02 -11.63
N LEU A 49 4.89 1.05 -12.50
CA LEU A 49 5.87 0.48 -13.43
C LEU A 49 5.54 0.83 -14.90
N ASP A 50 4.82 1.93 -15.11
CA ASP A 50 4.43 2.47 -16.42
C ASP A 50 3.77 1.46 -17.37
N LEU A 51 2.94 0.57 -16.80
CA LEU A 51 2.03 -0.28 -17.57
C LEU A 51 0.59 -0.02 -17.15
N PRO A 52 -0.37 -0.06 -18.08
CA PRO A 52 -1.78 -0.06 -17.70
C PRO A 52 -2.10 -1.33 -16.90
N LEU A 53 -2.81 -1.17 -15.78
CA LEU A 53 -3.20 -2.28 -14.91
C LEU A 53 -4.70 -2.52 -14.95
N ILE A 54 -5.08 -3.77 -14.66
CA ILE A 54 -6.48 -4.11 -14.41
C ILE A 54 -6.96 -3.30 -13.20
N LYS A 55 -8.18 -2.79 -13.26
CA LYS A 55 -8.82 -2.03 -12.17
C LYS A 55 -8.65 -2.73 -10.81
N ASN A 56 -8.33 -1.92 -9.80
CA ASN A 56 -8.08 -2.36 -8.41
C ASN A 56 -6.90 -3.34 -8.29
N THR A 57 -5.94 -3.32 -9.21
CA THR A 57 -4.66 -4.03 -9.05
C THR A 57 -3.51 -3.05 -9.07
N ALA A 58 -2.45 -3.39 -8.35
CA ALA A 58 -1.23 -2.59 -8.30
C ALA A 58 -0.02 -3.49 -7.97
N PHE A 59 1.15 -3.08 -8.44
CA PHE A 59 2.40 -3.64 -7.93
C PHE A 59 2.71 -3.04 -6.57
N ILE A 60 3.11 -3.88 -5.61
CA ILE A 60 3.46 -3.44 -4.24
C ILE A 60 4.93 -3.10 -4.16
N ASP A 61 5.28 -1.98 -3.53
CA ASP A 61 6.66 -1.50 -3.39
C ASP A 61 7.47 -2.33 -2.37
N VAL A 62 7.85 -3.53 -2.76
CA VAL A 62 8.73 -4.41 -1.96
C VAL A 62 10.17 -3.90 -1.85
N ASN A 63 10.53 -2.81 -2.54
CA ASN A 63 11.87 -2.23 -2.46
C ASN A 63 12.01 -1.34 -1.22
N ASN A 64 10.96 -0.60 -0.88
CA ASN A 64 10.95 0.34 0.25
C ASN A 64 10.10 -0.15 1.45
N LEU A 65 9.30 -1.22 1.29
CA LEU A 65 8.45 -1.75 2.35
C LEU A 65 8.99 -3.06 2.93
N ASP A 66 8.94 -3.16 4.26
CA ASP A 66 9.23 -4.39 4.99
C ASP A 66 8.18 -5.47 4.66
N LYS A 67 8.65 -6.71 4.42
CA LYS A 67 7.79 -7.89 4.17
C LYS A 67 6.77 -8.15 5.27
N ARG A 68 7.07 -7.80 6.53
CA ARG A 68 6.17 -7.91 7.68
C ARG A 68 4.96 -7.00 7.52
N LEU A 69 5.15 -5.76 7.05
CA LEU A 69 4.07 -4.82 6.76
C LEU A 69 3.17 -5.36 5.66
N ILE A 70 3.76 -5.79 4.55
CA ILE A 70 3.00 -6.36 3.41
C ILE A 70 2.21 -7.58 3.86
N SER A 71 2.84 -8.49 4.63
CA SER A 71 2.19 -9.68 5.19
C SER A 71 1.05 -9.33 6.15
N TYR A 72 1.22 -8.29 6.96
CA TYR A 72 0.16 -7.79 7.84
C TYR A 72 -1.03 -7.28 7.03
N LEU A 73 -0.78 -6.47 5.98
CA LEU A 73 -1.84 -5.94 5.13
C LEU A 73 -2.60 -7.04 4.40
N GLU A 74 -1.89 -8.06 3.91
CA GLU A 74 -2.50 -9.22 3.26
C GLU A 74 -3.33 -10.06 4.23
N LYS A 75 -2.80 -10.40 5.41
CA LYS A 75 -3.53 -11.15 6.44
C LYS A 75 -4.79 -10.44 6.93
N ASN A 76 -4.74 -9.10 6.97
CA ASN A 76 -5.89 -8.29 7.33
C ASN A 76 -6.79 -7.97 6.13
N GLY A 77 -6.56 -8.50 4.93
CA GLY A 77 -7.46 -8.37 3.79
C GLY A 77 -7.52 -6.97 3.19
N PHE A 78 -6.47 -6.17 3.30
CA PHE A 78 -6.34 -4.91 2.55
C PHE A 78 -5.89 -5.16 1.11
N ILE A 79 -5.05 -6.18 0.93
CA ILE A 79 -4.47 -6.58 -0.35
C ILE A 79 -4.48 -8.10 -0.48
N LYS A 80 -4.48 -8.62 -1.71
CA LYS A 80 -4.40 -10.06 -1.99
C LYS A 80 -3.43 -10.33 -3.12
N CYS A 81 -2.41 -11.16 -2.89
CA CYS A 81 -1.41 -11.50 -3.89
C CYS A 81 -2.04 -12.24 -5.08
N LEU A 82 -1.70 -11.83 -6.29
CA LEU A 82 -2.18 -12.46 -7.53
C LEU A 82 -1.18 -13.48 -8.11
N LYS A 83 -0.04 -13.73 -7.44
CA LYS A 83 1.04 -14.61 -7.90
C LYS A 83 1.62 -14.25 -9.27
N VAL A 84 1.40 -13.01 -9.71
CA VAL A 84 2.03 -12.42 -10.88
C VAL A 84 3.13 -11.49 -10.39
N THR A 85 4.28 -11.50 -11.05
CA THR A 85 5.40 -10.62 -10.72
C THR A 85 5.91 -9.92 -11.96
N ARG A 86 6.58 -8.79 -11.75
CA ARG A 86 7.28 -8.07 -12.80
C ARG A 86 8.61 -7.55 -12.29
N ARG A 87 9.67 -7.78 -13.06
CA ARG A 87 10.99 -7.23 -12.79
C ARG A 87 11.09 -5.80 -13.31
N SER A 88 11.64 -4.90 -12.49
CA SER A 88 12.10 -3.57 -12.91
C SER A 88 13.44 -3.30 -12.21
N GLY A 89 14.49 -3.05 -13.00
CA GLY A 89 15.87 -3.03 -12.50
C GLY A 89 16.26 -4.33 -11.79
N TYR A 90 16.68 -4.22 -10.53
CA TYR A 90 17.10 -5.34 -9.67
C TYR A 90 15.99 -5.90 -8.79
N VAL A 91 14.76 -5.37 -8.88
CA VAL A 91 13.66 -5.74 -8.00
C VAL A 91 12.57 -6.47 -8.78
N THR A 92 11.98 -7.49 -8.17
CA THR A 92 10.82 -8.23 -8.69
C THR A 92 9.60 -7.86 -7.86
N TYR A 93 8.71 -7.05 -8.43
CA TYR A 93 7.53 -6.53 -7.78
C TYR A 93 6.33 -7.46 -7.96
N PRO A 94 5.65 -7.87 -6.89
CA PRO A 94 4.46 -8.70 -6.97
C PRO A 94 3.20 -7.86 -7.23
N LEU A 95 2.30 -8.39 -8.06
CA LEU A 95 1.01 -7.79 -8.33
C LEU A 95 -0.01 -8.25 -7.29
N TYR A 96 -0.76 -7.30 -6.75
CA TYR A 96 -1.82 -7.53 -5.78
C TYR A 96 -3.15 -6.96 -6.27
N ARG A 97 -4.26 -7.57 -5.86
CA ARG A 97 -5.57 -6.92 -5.84
C ARG A 97 -5.69 -6.07 -4.58
N LEU A 98 -6.24 -4.87 -4.73
CA LEU A 98 -6.48 -3.91 -3.66
C LEU A 98 -7.96 -3.95 -3.25
N GLU A 99 -8.23 -4.10 -1.96
CA GLU A 99 -9.59 -4.01 -1.40
C GLU A 99 -9.93 -2.53 -1.12
N LEU A 100 -10.13 -1.77 -2.20
CA LEU A 100 -10.26 -0.30 -2.13
C LEU A 100 -11.41 0.19 -1.26
N ASN A 101 -12.52 -0.55 -1.19
CA ASN A 101 -13.64 -0.20 -0.31
C ASN A 101 -13.19 -0.19 1.16
N LYS A 102 -12.46 -1.24 1.56
CA LYS A 102 -11.90 -1.35 2.90
C LYS A 102 -10.82 -0.30 3.13
N ILE A 103 -9.86 -0.14 2.20
CA ILE A 103 -8.75 0.81 2.32
C ILE A 103 -9.26 2.23 2.55
N LYS A 104 -10.28 2.68 1.80
CA LYS A 104 -10.85 4.03 1.90
C LYS A 104 -11.56 4.33 3.23
N GLU A 105 -11.89 3.30 4.02
CA GLU A 105 -12.41 3.52 5.37
C GLU A 105 -11.34 4.09 6.30
N TYR A 106 -10.06 3.76 6.07
CA TYR A 106 -8.95 4.10 6.96
C TYR A 106 -8.22 5.35 6.49
N LYS A 107 -8.52 6.47 7.13
CA LYS A 107 -7.98 7.80 6.84
C LYS A 107 -7.82 8.57 8.15
N PHE A 108 -6.82 9.43 8.20
CA PHE A 108 -6.81 10.56 9.13
C PHE A 108 -7.89 11.59 8.73
#